data_AF-A0A950VZ78-F1
#
_entry.id   AF-A0A950VZ78-F1
#
_cell.length_a   1.000
_cell.length_b   1.000
_cell.length_c   1.000
_cell.angle_alpha   90.00
_cell.angle_beta   90.00
_cell.angle_gamma   90.00
#
_symmetry.space_group_name_H-M   'P 1'
#
loop_
_entity.id
_entity.type
_entity.pdbx_description
1 polymer ?
#
loop_
_entity_poly.entity_id
_entity_poly.type
_entity_poly.pdbx_seq_one_letter_code
_entity_poly.pdbx_strand_id
1 'polypeptide(L)'
;MGGLTVKNELLWPSFRAPGDLAEIERVPLSDRGLPASTYELVRRAADLWPDRTALSVLPNAESYHTPFERTFAQLAHDVHRAAAVLSELGVRRGEAVAVISVNCAEMLPLLLAAEAVGIYAPINPGLTSEHATELVRLSGAAVLVASGPELEPRVWAHARAIATQTGARALLALPPTAATEDPPALEPLDGIQVAYLEDRAAQAEQAPLPIAPPRAGDIASYLHTGGTTGTPKLAARTQANEVANAWMIDAS
;
A
#
# COMPACT_ATOMS: atom_id res chain seq x y z
N MET A 1 15.85 19.68 -16.16
CA MET A 1 15.56 19.81 -17.61
C MET A 1 14.18 19.22 -17.86
N GLY A 2 13.24 20.04 -18.32
CA GLY A 2 11.89 19.63 -18.73
C GLY A 2 10.87 19.51 -17.60
N GLY A 3 10.43 20.63 -17.01
CA GLY A 3 9.25 20.63 -16.14
C GLY A 3 8.01 20.27 -16.96
N LEU A 4 7.39 19.14 -16.65
CA LEU A 4 6.11 18.72 -17.22
C LEU A 4 5.01 19.66 -16.71
N THR A 5 4.79 20.77 -17.40
CA THR A 5 3.56 21.56 -17.24
C THR A 5 2.44 20.81 -17.98
N VAL A 6 1.98 19.70 -17.43
CA VAL A 6 0.71 19.12 -17.86
C VAL A 6 -0.35 20.15 -17.48
N LYS A 7 -1.01 20.75 -18.48
CA LYS A 7 -2.14 21.67 -18.22
C LYS A 7 -3.15 20.91 -17.37
N ASN A 8 -3.51 21.46 -16.23
CA ASN A 8 -4.43 20.84 -15.26
C ASN A 8 -5.76 20.37 -15.93
N GLU A 9 -6.17 21.06 -16.99
CA GLU A 9 -7.33 20.76 -17.85
C GLU A 9 -7.26 19.39 -18.57
N LEU A 10 -6.06 18.85 -18.83
CA LEU A 10 -5.90 17.56 -19.51
C LEU A 10 -6.04 16.37 -18.57
N LEU A 11 -5.75 16.59 -17.29
CA LEU A 11 -5.80 15.55 -16.29
C LEU A 11 -7.27 15.32 -15.91
N TRP A 12 -7.97 16.27 -15.31
CA TRP A 12 -9.35 16.04 -14.85
C TRP A 12 -10.39 16.78 -15.71
N PRO A 13 -11.07 16.09 -16.64
CA PRO A 13 -12.11 16.72 -17.43
C PRO A 13 -13.35 16.92 -16.56
N SER A 14 -14.11 17.99 -16.82
CA SER A 14 -15.34 18.27 -16.06
C SER A 14 -16.49 17.43 -16.61
N PHE A 15 -17.15 16.64 -15.75
CA PHE A 15 -18.40 15.94 -16.08
C PHE A 15 -19.57 16.55 -15.31
N ARG A 16 -20.37 17.39 -15.97
CA ARG A 16 -21.50 18.12 -15.38
C ARG A 16 -22.84 17.65 -15.94
N ALA A 17 -22.86 17.17 -17.18
CA ALA A 17 -24.04 16.66 -17.85
C ALA A 17 -23.68 15.50 -18.81
N PRO A 18 -24.64 14.63 -19.18
CA PRO A 18 -24.39 13.53 -20.12
C PRO A 18 -23.77 13.94 -21.46
N GLY A 19 -23.96 15.18 -21.90
CA GLY A 19 -23.37 15.73 -23.14
C GLY A 19 -21.85 15.90 -23.10
N ASP A 20 -21.25 15.95 -21.90
CA ASP A 20 -19.81 16.15 -21.72
C ASP A 20 -19.01 14.87 -22.07
N LEU A 21 -19.68 13.72 -22.17
CA LEU A 21 -19.03 12.44 -22.46
C LEU A 21 -18.25 12.45 -23.77
N ALA A 22 -18.82 13.01 -24.84
CA ALA A 22 -18.16 13.08 -26.14
C ALA A 22 -16.90 13.96 -26.10
N GLU A 23 -16.87 14.98 -25.24
CA GLU A 23 -15.70 15.84 -25.04
C GLU A 23 -14.63 15.14 -24.21
N ILE A 24 -15.03 14.41 -23.16
CA ILE A 24 -14.15 13.58 -22.33
C ILE A 24 -13.49 12.49 -23.17
N GLU A 25 -14.26 11.76 -23.97
CA GLU A 25 -13.79 10.64 -24.79
C GLU A 25 -12.91 11.09 -25.96
N ARG A 26 -12.94 12.39 -26.32
CA ARG A 26 -12.10 12.94 -27.39
C ARG A 26 -10.60 12.82 -27.11
N VAL A 27 -10.20 12.75 -25.84
CA VAL A 27 -8.80 12.52 -25.45
C VAL A 27 -8.68 11.12 -24.86
N PRO A 28 -8.02 10.17 -25.57
CA PRO A 28 -7.77 8.84 -25.06
C PRO A 28 -7.07 8.88 -23.70
N LEU A 29 -7.37 7.93 -22.81
CA LEU A 29 -6.77 7.88 -21.47
C LEU A 29 -5.24 7.84 -21.51
N SER A 30 -4.66 7.15 -22.49
CA SER A 30 -3.21 7.09 -22.75
C SER A 30 -2.58 8.46 -23.01
N ASP A 31 -3.36 9.39 -23.54
CA ASP A 31 -2.90 10.70 -24.01
C ASP A 31 -3.10 11.78 -22.94
N ARG A 32 -3.68 11.40 -21.79
CA ARG A 32 -3.91 12.30 -20.63
C ARG A 32 -2.68 12.51 -19.75
N GLY A 33 -1.55 11.86 -20.09
CA GLY A 33 -0.28 12.04 -19.37
C GLY A 33 -0.29 11.48 -17.95
N LEU A 34 -1.10 10.45 -17.69
CA LEU A 34 -1.16 9.79 -16.39
C LEU A 34 0.21 9.13 -16.05
N PRO A 35 0.59 9.05 -14.76
CA PRO A 35 1.77 8.32 -14.33
C PRO A 35 1.72 6.84 -14.75
N ALA A 36 2.88 6.22 -14.99
CA ALA A 36 2.94 4.81 -15.38
C ALA A 36 2.75 3.85 -14.19
N SER A 37 2.81 4.34 -12.95
CA SER A 37 2.66 3.55 -11.72
C SER A 37 2.15 4.39 -10.56
N THR A 38 1.65 3.72 -9.51
CA THR A 38 1.24 4.37 -8.26
C THR A 38 2.43 5.01 -7.54
N TYR A 39 3.63 4.44 -7.67
CA TYR A 39 4.85 5.06 -7.14
C TYR A 39 5.16 6.40 -7.83
N GLU A 40 5.07 6.44 -9.17
CA GLU A 40 5.26 7.69 -9.92
C GLU A 40 4.15 8.71 -9.60
N LEU A 41 2.91 8.26 -9.44
CA LEU A 41 1.77 9.11 -9.04
C LEU A 41 2.05 9.83 -7.73
N VAL A 42 2.48 9.10 -6.70
CA VAL A 42 2.76 9.67 -5.36
C VAL A 42 3.94 10.62 -5.41
N ARG A 43 5.02 10.29 -6.13
CA ARG A 43 6.16 11.19 -6.32
C ARG A 43 5.76 12.48 -7.02
N ARG A 44 4.97 12.38 -8.09
CA ARG A 44 4.46 13.55 -8.82
C ARG A 44 3.59 14.43 -7.92
N ALA A 45 2.74 13.84 -7.10
CA ALA A 45 1.92 14.58 -6.14
C ALA A 45 2.77 15.29 -5.08
N ALA A 46 3.84 14.65 -4.58
CA ALA A 46 4.79 15.26 -3.66
C ALA A 46 5.57 16.43 -4.28
N ASP A 47 5.91 16.35 -5.57
CA ASP A 47 6.58 17.44 -6.29
C ASP A 47 5.63 18.64 -6.53
N LEU A 48 4.35 18.37 -6.80
CA LEU A 48 3.35 19.40 -7.10
C LEU A 48 2.74 20.05 -5.85
N TRP A 49 2.50 19.26 -4.81
CA TRP A 49 1.73 19.66 -3.63
C TRP A 49 2.36 19.16 -2.32
N PRO A 50 3.65 19.45 -2.06
CA PRO A 50 4.41 18.84 -0.96
C PRO A 50 3.75 19.03 0.42
N ASP A 51 3.17 20.21 0.66
CA ASP A 51 2.60 20.61 1.95
C ASP A 51 1.09 20.34 2.07
N ARG A 52 0.42 19.84 1.02
CA ARG A 52 -1.00 19.50 1.11
C ARG A 52 -1.17 18.18 1.85
N THR A 53 -2.20 18.12 2.69
CA THR A 53 -2.62 16.89 3.37
C THR A 53 -3.00 15.83 2.35
N ALA A 54 -2.28 14.70 2.37
CA ALA A 54 -2.53 13.53 1.54
C ALA A 54 -3.40 12.48 2.25
N LEU A 55 -3.29 12.42 3.58
CA LEU A 55 -4.01 11.48 4.42
C LEU A 55 -4.42 12.17 5.73
N SER A 56 -5.66 11.93 6.16
CA SER A 56 -6.18 12.32 7.47
C SER A 56 -6.83 11.10 8.11
N VAL A 57 -6.38 10.72 9.30
CA VAL A 57 -6.88 9.54 10.05
C VAL A 57 -7.22 9.96 11.46
N LEU A 58 -8.39 9.53 11.94
CA LEU A 58 -8.75 9.69 13.34
C LEU A 58 -8.05 8.60 14.15
N PRO A 59 -7.09 8.92 15.04
CA PRO A 59 -6.34 7.90 15.78
C PRO A 59 -7.24 7.13 16.74
N ASN A 60 -8.25 7.80 17.31
CA ASN A 60 -9.29 7.19 18.15
C ASN A 60 -10.56 8.06 18.12
N ALA A 61 -11.67 7.48 18.58
CA ALA A 61 -12.95 8.16 18.63
C ALA A 61 -12.98 9.35 19.62
N GLU A 62 -12.11 9.35 20.63
CA GLU A 62 -12.06 10.39 21.67
C GLU A 62 -11.38 11.68 21.15
N SER A 63 -10.46 11.55 20.20
CA SER A 63 -9.65 12.65 19.64
C SER A 63 -10.11 13.07 18.23
N TYR A 64 -11.41 12.97 17.95
CA TYR A 64 -11.96 13.20 16.60
C TYR A 64 -11.76 14.64 16.07
N HIS A 65 -11.45 15.61 16.94
CA HIS A 65 -11.11 16.99 16.56
C HIS A 65 -9.65 17.19 16.15
N THR A 66 -8.78 16.21 16.44
CA THR A 66 -7.34 16.30 16.19
C THR A 66 -6.92 15.09 15.36
N PRO A 67 -7.22 15.10 14.04
CA PRO A 67 -6.80 14.02 13.17
C PRO A 67 -5.27 13.93 13.12
N PHE A 68 -4.76 12.72 12.94
CA PHE A 68 -3.41 12.54 12.44
C PHE A 68 -3.40 12.87 10.95
N GLU A 69 -2.51 13.78 10.55
CA GLU A 69 -2.37 14.20 9.15
C GLU A 69 -0.98 13.88 8.61
N ARG A 70 -0.94 13.49 7.35
CA ARG A 70 0.29 13.27 6.60
C ARG A 70 0.24 14.04 5.29
N THR A 71 1.27 14.82 4.99
CA THR A 71 1.38 15.57 3.72
C THR A 71 1.81 14.67 2.56
N PHE A 72 1.68 15.13 1.32
CA PHE A 72 2.19 14.38 0.16
C PHE A 72 3.71 14.16 0.21
N ALA A 73 4.48 15.15 0.69
CA ALA A 73 5.92 14.97 0.86
C ALA A 73 6.26 13.89 1.89
N GLN A 74 5.56 13.86 3.02
CA GLN A 74 5.71 12.82 4.05
C GLN A 74 5.27 11.45 3.53
N LEU A 75 4.14 11.38 2.82
CA LEU A 75 3.68 10.13 2.21
C LEU A 75 4.70 9.56 1.24
N ALA A 76 5.24 10.38 0.31
CA ALA A 76 6.25 9.92 -0.64
C ALA A 76 7.53 9.43 0.06
N HIS A 77 7.92 10.09 1.16
CA HIS A 77 9.04 9.68 1.99
C HIS A 77 8.79 8.32 2.65
N ASP A 78 7.64 8.14 3.31
CA ASP A 78 7.29 6.92 4.02
C ASP A 78 7.15 5.72 3.05
N VAL A 79 6.53 5.96 1.89
CA VAL A 79 6.43 4.96 0.80
C VAL A 79 7.81 4.50 0.35
N HIS A 80 8.74 5.43 0.14
CA HIS A 80 10.08 5.09 -0.31
C HIS A 80 10.85 4.26 0.73
N ARG A 81 10.73 4.58 2.02
CA ARG A 81 11.42 3.86 3.09
C ARG A 81 10.84 2.48 3.31
N ALA A 82 9.51 2.35 3.34
CA ALA A 82 8.87 1.04 3.43
C ALA A 82 9.22 0.17 2.21
N ALA A 83 9.29 0.76 1.01
CA ALA A 83 9.73 0.06 -0.20
C ALA A 83 11.18 -0.43 -0.09
N ALA A 84 12.08 0.36 0.50
CA ALA A 84 13.47 -0.05 0.74
C ALA A 84 13.53 -1.27 1.67
N VAL A 85 12.80 -1.24 2.80
CA VAL A 85 12.71 -2.38 3.73
C VAL A 85 12.19 -3.64 3.04
N LEU A 86 11.09 -3.54 2.28
CA LEU A 86 10.53 -4.69 1.55
C LEU A 86 11.54 -5.24 0.52
N SER A 87 12.29 -4.35 -0.15
CA SER A 87 13.34 -4.74 -1.10
C SER A 87 14.52 -5.44 -0.42
N GLU A 88 14.94 -4.98 0.76
CA GLU A 88 15.98 -5.63 1.59
C GLU A 88 15.56 -7.02 2.04
N LEU A 89 14.28 -7.19 2.40
CA LEU A 89 13.67 -8.48 2.71
C LEU A 89 13.51 -9.37 1.48
N GLY A 90 13.98 -8.93 0.32
CA GLY A 90 14.05 -9.73 -0.89
C GLY A 90 12.78 -9.72 -1.72
N VAL A 91 11.81 -8.82 -1.46
CA VAL A 91 10.64 -8.66 -2.33
C VAL A 91 11.08 -8.11 -3.67
N ARG A 92 10.66 -8.76 -4.75
CA ARG A 92 10.91 -8.37 -6.14
C ARG A 92 9.62 -8.24 -6.92
N ARG A 93 9.75 -7.74 -8.14
CA ARG A 93 8.64 -7.62 -9.09
C ARG A 93 8.02 -9.00 -9.34
N GLY A 94 6.71 -9.13 -9.14
CA GLY A 94 5.99 -10.41 -9.22
C GLY A 94 5.85 -11.15 -7.90
N GLU A 95 6.56 -10.75 -6.83
CA GLU A 95 6.36 -11.31 -5.49
C GLU A 95 5.37 -10.47 -4.69
N ALA A 96 4.50 -11.14 -3.94
CA ALA A 96 3.48 -10.49 -3.13
C ALA A 96 3.95 -10.20 -1.70
N VAL A 97 3.39 -9.13 -1.14
CA VAL A 97 3.46 -8.79 0.29
C VAL A 97 2.05 -8.94 0.84
N ALA A 98 1.85 -9.91 1.74
CA ALA A 98 0.57 -10.15 2.37
C ALA A 98 0.38 -9.18 3.55
N VAL A 99 -0.73 -8.46 3.57
CA VAL A 99 -1.03 -7.46 4.61
C VAL A 99 -2.30 -7.84 5.37
N ILE A 100 -2.17 -8.09 6.66
CA ILE A 100 -3.26 -8.51 7.56
C ILE A 100 -3.40 -7.46 8.67
N SER A 101 -4.18 -6.39 8.44
CA SER A 101 -4.24 -5.27 9.37
C SER A 101 -5.64 -4.67 9.47
N VAL A 102 -5.96 -4.10 10.63
CA VAL A 102 -7.00 -3.08 10.77
C VAL A 102 -6.55 -1.77 10.13
N ASN A 103 -7.51 -0.88 9.84
CA ASN A 103 -7.23 0.44 9.26
C ASN A 103 -6.37 1.28 10.22
N CYS A 104 -5.19 1.67 9.76
CA CYS A 104 -4.31 2.65 10.40
C CYS A 104 -3.67 3.56 9.33
N ALA A 105 -3.10 4.68 9.76
CA ALA A 105 -2.44 5.63 8.85
C ALA A 105 -1.25 5.03 8.10
N GLU A 106 -0.65 3.97 8.63
CA GLU A 106 0.55 3.29 8.12
C GLU A 106 0.20 2.38 6.94
N MET A 107 -1.08 2.02 6.77
CA MET A 107 -1.53 1.16 5.67
C MET A 107 -1.34 1.78 4.29
N LEU A 108 -1.58 3.08 4.13
CA LEU A 108 -1.48 3.73 2.82
C LEU A 108 -0.01 3.78 2.33
N PRO A 109 0.97 4.24 3.13
CA PRO A 109 2.39 4.12 2.77
C PRO A 109 2.80 2.68 2.45
N LEU A 110 2.35 1.71 3.25
CA LEU A 110 2.67 0.30 3.05
C LEU A 110 2.09 -0.26 1.74
N LEU A 111 0.83 0.05 1.42
CA LEU A 111 0.18 -0.36 0.17
C LEU A 111 1.00 0.13 -1.02
N LEU A 112 1.26 1.43 -1.06
CA LEU A 112 1.99 2.07 -2.16
C LEU A 112 3.44 1.58 -2.22
N ALA A 113 4.06 1.27 -1.09
CA ALA A 113 5.39 0.69 -1.02
C ALA A 113 5.44 -0.74 -1.58
N ALA A 114 4.46 -1.57 -1.21
CA ALA A 114 4.34 -2.93 -1.72
C ALA A 114 4.12 -2.93 -3.24
N GLU A 115 3.24 -2.07 -3.76
CA GLU A 115 3.06 -1.88 -5.21
C GLU A 115 4.33 -1.33 -5.88
N ALA A 116 5.07 -0.47 -5.18
CA ALA A 116 6.32 0.10 -5.67
C ALA A 116 7.42 -0.95 -5.81
N VAL A 117 7.38 -2.10 -5.11
CA VAL A 117 8.46 -3.13 -5.15
C VAL A 117 8.06 -4.54 -5.58
N GLY A 118 6.78 -4.89 -5.42
CA GLY A 118 6.20 -6.18 -5.71
C GLY A 118 4.70 -6.05 -5.95
N ILE A 119 3.91 -6.89 -5.27
CA ILE A 119 2.45 -6.93 -5.37
C ILE A 119 1.84 -6.77 -3.98
N TYR A 120 0.92 -5.82 -3.80
CA TYR A 120 0.15 -5.67 -2.57
C TYR A 120 -0.97 -6.72 -2.50
N ALA A 121 -1.02 -7.51 -1.43
CA ALA A 121 -2.04 -8.54 -1.22
C ALA A 121 -2.75 -8.36 0.14
N PRO A 122 -3.84 -7.58 0.21
CA PRO A 122 -4.59 -7.39 1.44
C PRO A 122 -5.40 -8.64 1.80
N ILE A 123 -5.32 -9.03 3.07
CA ILE A 123 -6.07 -10.13 3.66
C ILE A 123 -6.91 -9.57 4.78
N ASN A 124 -8.22 -9.83 4.73
CA ASN A 124 -9.14 -9.36 5.75
C ASN A 124 -8.79 -10.02 7.11
N PRO A 125 -8.50 -9.23 8.17
CA PRO A 125 -8.14 -9.77 9.48
C PRO A 125 -9.26 -10.59 10.15
N GLY A 126 -10.50 -10.48 9.69
CA GLY A 126 -11.64 -11.26 10.18
C GLY A 126 -11.78 -12.66 9.58
N LEU A 127 -10.91 -13.05 8.64
CA LEU A 127 -10.91 -14.39 8.06
C LEU A 127 -10.41 -15.43 9.07
N THR A 128 -10.82 -16.68 8.87
CA THR A 128 -10.26 -17.81 9.63
C THR A 128 -8.80 -18.04 9.25
N SER A 129 -8.01 -18.63 10.16
CA SER A 129 -6.57 -18.84 9.92
C SER A 129 -6.32 -19.73 8.70
N GLU A 130 -7.21 -20.69 8.47
CA GLU A 130 -7.18 -21.57 7.31
C GLU A 130 -7.35 -20.79 6.00
N HIS A 131 -8.42 -19.99 5.87
CA HIS A 131 -8.66 -19.19 4.67
C HIS A 131 -7.59 -18.12 4.44
N ALA A 132 -7.16 -17.44 5.51
CA ALA A 132 -6.08 -16.47 5.41
C ALA A 132 -4.76 -17.12 4.96
N THR A 133 -4.43 -18.31 5.51
CA THR A 133 -3.25 -19.09 5.09
C THR A 133 -3.35 -19.52 3.63
N GLU A 134 -4.53 -19.95 3.17
CA GLU A 134 -4.75 -20.30 1.76
C GLU A 134 -4.52 -19.09 0.85
N LEU A 135 -5.00 -17.90 1.22
CA LEU A 135 -4.75 -16.66 0.48
C LEU A 135 -3.27 -16.28 0.45
N VAL A 136 -2.55 -16.41 1.56
CA VAL A 136 -1.08 -16.17 1.59
C VAL A 136 -0.37 -17.15 0.64
N ARG A 137 -0.72 -18.44 0.67
CA ARG A 137 -0.14 -19.44 -0.24
C ARG A 137 -0.47 -19.15 -1.70
N LEU A 138 -1.72 -18.79 -1.98
CA LEU A 138 -2.19 -18.50 -3.33
C LEU A 138 -1.54 -17.24 -3.93
N SER A 139 -1.29 -16.23 -3.10
CA SER A 139 -0.56 -15.02 -3.51
C SER A 139 0.94 -15.23 -3.69
N GLY A 140 1.49 -16.32 -3.12
CA GLY A 140 2.93 -16.58 -3.10
C GLY A 140 3.71 -15.62 -2.20
N ALA A 141 3.04 -14.95 -1.25
CA ALA A 141 3.69 -13.96 -0.40
C ALA A 141 4.67 -14.62 0.59
N ALA A 142 5.92 -14.16 0.56
CA ALA A 142 6.97 -14.58 1.51
C ALA A 142 7.24 -13.53 2.60
N VAL A 143 6.70 -12.32 2.47
CA VAL A 143 6.76 -11.26 3.48
C VAL A 143 5.35 -10.90 3.89
N LEU A 144 5.11 -10.93 5.20
CA LEU A 144 3.85 -10.56 5.83
C LEU A 144 4.01 -9.26 6.61
N VAL A 145 2.97 -8.43 6.60
CA VAL A 145 2.86 -7.24 7.45
C VAL A 145 1.51 -7.28 8.16
N ALA A 146 1.47 -6.99 9.44
CA ALA A 146 0.26 -7.07 10.23
C ALA A 146 0.13 -5.94 11.26
N SER A 147 -1.09 -5.71 11.76
CA SER A 147 -1.26 -4.91 12.97
C SER A 147 -0.40 -5.49 14.09
N GLY A 148 0.44 -4.64 14.70
CA GLY A 148 1.29 -4.99 15.82
C GLY A 148 0.47 -5.35 17.07
N PRO A 149 1.11 -5.95 18.09
CA PRO A 149 0.41 -6.40 19.29
C PRO A 149 -0.29 -5.26 20.05
N GLU A 150 0.23 -4.05 19.98
CA GLU A 150 -0.35 -2.86 20.62
C GLU A 150 -1.44 -2.17 19.77
N LEU A 151 -1.49 -2.43 18.45
CA LEU A 151 -2.58 -1.98 17.58
C LEU A 151 -3.76 -2.95 17.61
N GLU A 152 -3.52 -4.24 17.37
CA GLU A 152 -4.57 -5.25 17.49
C GLU A 152 -4.00 -6.64 17.86
N PRO A 153 -4.01 -7.03 19.15
CA PRO A 153 -3.37 -8.25 19.64
C PRO A 153 -3.85 -9.53 18.95
N ARG A 154 -5.14 -9.60 18.60
CA ARG A 154 -5.73 -10.78 17.95
C ARG A 154 -5.21 -10.94 16.53
N VAL A 155 -5.10 -9.83 15.79
CA VAL A 155 -4.56 -9.81 14.43
C VAL A 155 -3.09 -10.16 14.44
N TRP A 156 -2.32 -9.64 15.42
CA TRP A 156 -0.91 -10.01 15.57
C TRP A 156 -0.72 -11.52 15.82
N ALA A 157 -1.44 -12.08 16.80
CA ALA A 157 -1.37 -13.52 17.09
C ALA A 157 -1.78 -14.38 15.87
N HIS A 158 -2.78 -13.92 15.13
CA HIS A 158 -3.24 -14.55 13.90
C HIS A 158 -2.17 -14.54 12.81
N ALA A 159 -1.55 -13.39 12.56
CA ALA A 159 -0.48 -13.23 11.57
C ALA A 159 0.76 -14.06 11.92
N ARG A 160 1.13 -14.16 13.21
CA ARG A 160 2.19 -15.07 13.66
C ARG A 160 1.90 -16.53 13.31
N ALA A 161 0.68 -16.99 13.56
CA ALA A 161 0.29 -18.36 13.24
C ALA A 161 0.36 -18.63 11.73
N ILE A 162 -0.08 -17.67 10.90
CA ILE A 162 -0.02 -17.78 9.44
C ILE A 162 1.43 -17.75 8.94
N ALA A 163 2.28 -16.86 9.47
CA ALA A 163 3.70 -16.77 9.12
C ALA A 163 4.42 -18.11 9.35
N THR A 164 4.17 -18.75 10.49
CA THR A 164 4.71 -20.08 10.80
C THR A 164 4.18 -21.16 9.86
N GLN A 165 2.87 -21.18 9.56
CA GLN A 165 2.25 -22.19 8.68
C GLN A 165 2.63 -22.04 7.20
N THR A 166 3.08 -20.87 6.78
CA THR A 166 3.46 -20.55 5.40
C THR A 166 4.97 -20.56 5.19
N GLY A 167 5.76 -20.57 6.27
CA GLY A 167 7.22 -20.45 6.18
C GLY A 167 7.63 -19.07 5.67
N ALA A 168 6.92 -18.03 6.12
CA ALA A 168 7.23 -16.65 5.73
C ALA A 168 8.68 -16.30 6.08
N ARG A 169 9.33 -15.53 5.22
CA ARG A 169 10.68 -15.00 5.44
C ARG A 169 10.69 -13.91 6.52
N ALA A 170 9.64 -13.10 6.55
CA ALA A 170 9.51 -12.00 7.50
C ALA A 170 8.04 -11.73 7.87
N LEU A 171 7.84 -11.27 9.11
CA LEU A 171 6.60 -10.73 9.64
C LEU A 171 6.88 -9.36 10.26
N LEU A 172 6.34 -8.31 9.65
CA LEU A 172 6.51 -6.93 10.13
C LEU A 172 5.27 -6.45 10.89
N ALA A 173 5.47 -5.77 12.01
CA ALA A 173 4.41 -5.14 12.80
C ALA A 173 4.16 -3.68 12.39
N LEU A 174 2.90 -3.27 12.40
CA LEU A 174 2.45 -1.89 12.27
C LEU A 174 2.01 -1.34 13.63
N PRO A 175 2.47 -0.15 14.03
CA PRO A 175 2.06 0.49 15.26
C PRO A 175 0.64 1.10 15.15
N PRO A 176 0.05 1.53 16.28
CA PRO A 176 -1.08 2.42 16.30
C PRO A 176 -0.76 3.75 15.65
N THR A 177 -1.76 4.33 14.99
CA THR A 177 -1.62 5.66 14.40
C THR A 177 -1.29 6.69 15.47
N ALA A 178 -0.25 7.49 15.21
CA ALA A 178 0.28 8.47 16.14
C ALA A 178 0.76 7.90 17.48
N ALA A 179 1.27 6.67 17.50
CA ALA A 179 1.90 6.10 18.68
C ALA A 179 3.06 6.99 19.19
N THR A 180 3.05 7.27 20.49
CA THR A 180 4.09 8.06 21.17
C THR A 180 4.86 7.28 22.23
N GLU A 181 4.36 6.10 22.58
CA GLU A 181 4.98 5.21 23.57
C GLU A 181 5.96 4.27 22.86
N ASP A 182 7.01 3.86 23.58
CA ASP A 182 7.95 2.87 23.06
C ASP A 182 7.21 1.54 22.82
N PRO A 183 7.32 0.95 21.62
CA PRO A 183 6.62 -0.29 21.32
C PRO A 183 7.17 -1.46 22.15
N PRO A 184 6.33 -2.44 22.50
CA PRO A 184 6.79 -3.62 23.23
C PRO A 184 7.77 -4.44 22.39
N ALA A 185 8.67 -5.17 23.05
CA ALA A 185 9.54 -6.10 22.34
C ALA A 185 8.72 -7.22 21.65
N LEU A 186 8.99 -7.45 20.37
CA LEU A 186 8.33 -8.52 19.61
C LEU A 186 8.99 -9.87 19.91
N GLU A 187 8.17 -10.87 20.21
CA GLU A 187 8.65 -12.24 20.38
C GLU A 187 9.21 -12.81 19.07
N PRO A 188 10.40 -13.43 19.08
CA PRO A 188 10.97 -14.04 17.88
C PRO A 188 10.12 -15.22 17.37
N LEU A 189 10.32 -15.55 16.11
CA LEU A 189 9.77 -16.75 15.46
C LEU A 189 10.92 -17.48 14.75
N ASP A 190 11.01 -18.79 14.95
CA ASP A 190 12.10 -19.59 14.41
C ASP A 190 12.16 -19.52 12.88
N GLY A 191 13.29 -19.04 12.34
CA GLY A 191 13.50 -18.91 10.91
C GLY A 191 12.75 -17.75 10.23
N ILE A 192 12.05 -16.90 10.98
CA ILE A 192 11.27 -15.77 10.46
C ILE A 192 11.81 -14.47 11.06
N GLN A 193 12.11 -13.48 10.20
CA GLN A 193 12.49 -12.15 10.67
C GLN A 193 11.27 -11.40 11.22
N VAL A 194 11.30 -11.00 12.49
CA VAL A 194 10.22 -10.27 13.16
C VAL A 194 10.74 -8.90 13.57
N ALA A 195 10.06 -7.83 13.15
CA ALA A 195 10.45 -6.44 13.46
C ALA A 195 9.26 -5.48 13.28
N TYR A 196 9.36 -4.28 13.85
CA TYR A 196 8.49 -3.18 13.46
C TYR A 196 8.91 -2.65 12.08
N LEU A 197 7.92 -2.42 11.20
CA LEU A 197 8.19 -1.85 9.87
C LEU A 197 8.80 -0.45 9.99
N GLU A 198 8.31 0.36 10.93
CA GLU A 198 8.77 1.73 11.13
C GLU A 198 10.22 1.79 11.61
N ASP A 199 10.65 0.91 12.52
CA ASP A 199 12.04 0.87 13.00
C ASP A 199 13.01 0.53 11.86
N ARG A 200 12.64 -0.46 11.05
CA ARG A 200 13.38 -0.84 9.85
C ARG A 200 13.41 0.31 8.85
N ALA A 201 12.28 0.95 8.62
CA ALA A 201 12.17 2.09 7.73
C ALA A 201 13.02 3.26 8.23
N ALA A 202 13.02 3.53 9.55
CA ALA A 202 13.79 4.56 10.26
C ALA A 202 15.31 4.42 10.03
N GLN A 203 15.78 3.19 9.81
CA GLN A 203 17.17 2.85 9.57
C GLN A 203 17.56 2.76 8.08
N ALA A 204 16.57 2.65 7.19
CA ALA A 204 16.83 2.52 5.76
C ALA A 204 17.54 3.77 5.19
N GLU A 205 18.61 3.54 4.42
CA GLU A 205 19.32 4.62 3.75
C GLU A 205 18.42 5.32 2.72
N GLN A 206 18.59 6.63 2.56
CA GLN A 206 17.93 7.41 1.51
C GLN A 206 18.62 7.20 0.14
N ALA A 207 18.77 5.95 -0.26
CA ALA A 207 19.33 5.55 -1.54
C ALA A 207 18.20 5.28 -2.55
N PRO A 208 18.45 5.43 -3.87
CA PRO A 208 17.53 4.95 -4.89
C PRO A 208 17.16 3.49 -4.62
N LEU A 209 15.88 3.14 -4.78
CA LEU A 209 15.44 1.75 -4.62
C LEU A 209 16.27 0.85 -5.55
N PRO A 210 16.75 -0.31 -5.08
CA PRO A 210 17.61 -1.20 -5.86
C PRO A 210 16.85 -1.97 -6.96
N ILE A 211 15.71 -1.47 -7.38
CA ILE A 211 14.80 -2.05 -8.36
C ILE A 211 14.30 -0.96 -9.30
N ALA A 212 14.05 -1.32 -10.55
CA ALA A 212 13.44 -0.40 -11.50
C ALA A 212 12.02 0.01 -11.05
N PRO A 213 11.61 1.26 -11.30
CA PRO A 213 10.22 1.69 -11.10
C PRO A 213 9.23 0.77 -11.84
N PRO A 214 8.04 0.53 -11.28
CA PRO A 214 7.02 -0.30 -11.93
C PRO A 214 6.57 0.29 -13.27
N ARG A 215 6.21 -0.59 -14.20
CA ARG A 215 5.60 -0.24 -15.48
C ARG A 215 4.08 -0.40 -15.39
N ALA A 216 3.36 0.29 -16.27
CA ALA A 216 1.90 0.28 -16.33
C ALA A 216 1.27 -1.14 -16.42
N GLY A 217 1.96 -2.10 -17.05
CA GLY A 217 1.50 -3.48 -17.17
C GLY A 217 1.89 -4.40 -16.03
N ASP A 218 2.75 -3.97 -15.09
CA ASP A 218 3.13 -4.79 -13.95
C ASP A 218 1.92 -4.96 -13.01
N ILE A 219 1.79 -6.13 -12.38
CA ILE A 219 0.77 -6.37 -11.36
C ILE A 219 1.09 -5.50 -10.15
N ALA A 220 0.12 -4.70 -9.71
CA ALA A 220 0.19 -3.87 -8.52
C ALA A 220 -0.41 -4.59 -7.30
N SER A 221 -1.58 -5.21 -7.47
CA SER A 221 -2.31 -5.78 -6.35
C SER A 221 -3.01 -7.11 -6.67
N TYR A 222 -3.18 -7.93 -5.64
CA TYR A 222 -4.06 -9.10 -5.64
C TYR A 222 -5.21 -8.86 -4.66
N LEU A 223 -6.41 -8.62 -5.19
CA LEU A 223 -7.60 -8.45 -4.36
C LEU A 223 -8.39 -9.75 -4.29
N HIS A 224 -8.66 -10.24 -3.09
CA HIS A 224 -9.47 -11.45 -2.95
C HIS A 224 -10.92 -11.17 -3.33
N THR A 225 -11.52 -12.09 -4.09
CA THR A 225 -12.92 -12.02 -4.52
C THR A 225 -13.59 -13.36 -4.26
N GLY A 226 -14.75 -13.35 -3.62
CA GLY A 226 -15.50 -14.57 -3.26
C GLY A 226 -16.06 -14.53 -1.84
N GLY A 227 -17.19 -15.19 -1.62
CA GLY A 227 -17.74 -15.41 -0.28
C GLY A 227 -16.93 -16.44 0.51
N THR A 228 -17.18 -16.56 1.81
CA THR A 228 -16.47 -17.45 2.74
C THR A 228 -16.68 -18.96 2.50
N THR A 229 -17.43 -19.35 1.47
CA THR A 229 -17.92 -20.71 1.24
C THR A 229 -17.35 -21.39 -0.01
N GLY A 230 -16.48 -20.73 -0.78
CA GLY A 230 -15.81 -21.30 -1.96
C GLY A 230 -14.31 -21.10 -1.92
N THR A 231 -13.58 -21.83 -2.77
CA THR A 231 -12.12 -21.70 -2.91
C THR A 231 -11.73 -20.23 -3.18
N PRO A 232 -10.82 -19.63 -2.39
CA PRO A 232 -10.42 -18.24 -2.55
C PRO A 232 -9.88 -17.96 -3.96
N LYS A 233 -10.20 -16.77 -4.49
CA LYS A 233 -9.70 -16.30 -5.79
C LYS A 233 -9.06 -14.94 -5.63
N LEU A 234 -7.95 -14.73 -6.34
CA LEU A 234 -7.27 -13.43 -6.42
C LEU A 234 -7.56 -12.79 -7.77
N ALA A 235 -8.11 -11.58 -7.73
CA ALA A 235 -8.21 -10.69 -8.88
C ALA A 235 -6.91 -9.88 -8.97
N ALA A 236 -6.14 -10.10 -10.04
CA ALA A 236 -4.93 -9.35 -10.32
C ALA A 236 -5.28 -7.99 -10.92
N ARG A 237 -4.67 -6.93 -10.40
CA ARG A 237 -4.77 -5.58 -10.97
C ARG A 237 -3.40 -5.07 -11.36
N THR A 238 -3.30 -4.37 -12.49
CA THR A 238 -2.06 -3.76 -12.93
C THR A 238 -1.90 -2.35 -12.36
N GLN A 239 -0.68 -1.83 -12.43
CA GLN A 239 -0.35 -0.43 -12.13
C GLN A 239 -1.27 0.55 -12.89
N ALA A 240 -1.54 0.28 -14.18
CA ALA A 240 -2.47 1.08 -14.97
C ALA A 240 -3.91 1.03 -14.43
N ASN A 241 -4.35 -0.12 -13.88
CA ASN A 241 -5.67 -0.22 -13.27
C ASN A 241 -5.78 0.64 -12.00
N GLU A 242 -4.73 0.70 -11.18
CA GLU A 242 -4.70 1.52 -9.97
C GLU A 242 -4.68 3.02 -10.31
N VAL A 243 -3.80 3.43 -11.22
CA VAL A 243 -3.71 4.84 -11.67
C VAL A 243 -5.02 5.30 -12.33
N ALA A 244 -5.62 4.47 -13.20
CA ALA A 244 -6.90 4.80 -13.82
C ALA A 244 -8.03 4.94 -12.79
N ASN A 245 -8.07 4.06 -11.77
CA ASN A 245 -9.06 4.16 -10.71
C ASN A 245 -8.91 5.45 -9.89
N ALA A 246 -7.68 5.78 -9.47
CA ALA A 246 -7.41 7.02 -8.74
C ALA A 246 -7.82 8.25 -9.56
N TRP A 247 -7.54 8.23 -10.87
CA TRP A 247 -7.92 9.28 -11.79
C TRP A 247 -9.45 9.46 -11.90
N MET A 248 -10.20 8.37 -12.02
CA MET A 248 -11.66 8.40 -12.17
C MET A 248 -12.40 8.92 -10.93
N ILE A 249 -11.89 8.66 -9.72
CA ILE A 249 -12.55 9.09 -8.47
C ILE A 249 -12.50 10.62 -8.30
N ASP A 250 -11.42 11.26 -8.74
CA ASP A 250 -11.26 12.72 -8.63
C ASP A 250 -11.97 13.50 -9.77
N ALA A 251 -12.52 12.81 -10.77
CA ALA A 251 -13.35 13.43 -11.81
C ALA A 251 -14.81 13.70 -11.37
N SER A 252 -15.11 13.58 -10.06
CA SER A 252 -16.44 13.72 -9.46
C SER A 252 -16.72 15.10 -8.89
#